data_AF-A0A0K1U5A6-F1
#
_entry.id   AF-A0A0K1U5A6-F1
#
_cell.length_a   1.000
_cell.length_b   1.000
_cell.length_c   1.000
_cell.angle_alpha   90.00
_cell.angle_beta   90.00
_cell.angle_gamma   90.00
#
_symmetry.space_group_name_H-M   'P 1'
#
loop_
_entity.id
_entity.type
_entity.pdbx_description
1 polymer ?
#
loop_
_entity_poly.entity_id
_entity_poly.type
_entity_poly.pdbx_seq_one_letter_code
_entity_poly.pdbx_strand_id
1 'polypeptide(L)'
;MVDFRPLLFVNALALMLLVTAGFASVRDDLQITEAFEPPSTDQAVASITTEPEPAPEPVPEASARTEQAARESRPPVVEATPFTVPSMPENPEVLAVAEPPSVMATKTDTAPANPQQPEKQQEPQPPTQALLVLRSNVVGDQVTINGKKYGATRLDLELDPGRYEVTITKPGFKPWNRSIALKAGNEVTLVGELEALTTVNFRDGIWIGGVKTGDGTYQDNDGLRYEGHFVDGEFHGQGTAWYPDGGRYEGGWSAGNREGDGEWRSADGSRYSGEFRDNQFNGKGTLTLANGDILTGHWKDGQLNGHGSLTTADGMLYVGGFRNDEFHGTGTLTYPDGRHYEGEFSNGAFHGTGAEVFASGKKYEGEYIEGKFHGKGLLKNPNGSSIEATFRHGEPYGQVRLTTAAGEIFTARTTEPGVCYRDKSYRATECPKLEGW
;
A
#
# COMPACT_ATOMS: atom_id res chain seq x y z
N MET A 1 -5.34 40.47 10.64
CA MET A 1 -4.16 40.06 9.85
C MET A 1 -4.58 38.80 9.12
N VAL A 2 -4.79 38.87 7.80
CA VAL A 2 -5.32 37.73 7.03
C VAL A 2 -4.19 36.70 6.93
N ASP A 3 -4.32 35.60 7.65
CA ASP A 3 -3.33 34.53 7.68
C ASP A 3 -3.52 33.66 6.43
N PHE A 4 -2.64 33.82 5.44
CA PHE A 4 -2.67 33.12 4.15
C PHE A 4 -2.13 31.68 4.22
N ARG A 5 -2.07 31.08 5.41
CA ARG A 5 -1.56 29.71 5.63
C ARG A 5 -2.47 28.53 5.22
N PRO A 6 -3.73 28.66 4.73
CA PRO A 6 -4.40 27.50 4.14
C PRO A 6 -3.83 27.11 2.76
N LEU A 7 -2.93 27.90 2.17
CA LEU A 7 -2.34 27.60 0.86
C LEU A 7 -1.21 26.55 0.90
N LEU A 8 -0.79 26.08 2.07
CA LEU A 8 0.25 25.05 2.19
C LEU A 8 -0.23 23.64 1.81
N PHE A 9 -1.54 23.38 1.78
CA PHE A 9 -2.08 22.04 1.58
C PHE A 9 -2.29 21.64 0.12
N VAL A 10 -2.20 22.59 -0.83
CA VAL A 10 -2.36 22.29 -2.26
C VAL A 10 -1.10 21.65 -2.87
N ASN A 11 0.08 21.86 -2.28
CA ASN A 11 1.34 21.35 -2.84
C ASN A 11 1.61 19.86 -2.56
N ALA A 12 1.02 19.28 -1.50
CA ALA A 12 1.15 17.84 -1.25
C ALA A 12 0.38 17.00 -2.30
N LEU A 13 -0.75 17.52 -2.80
CA LEU A 13 -1.54 16.88 -3.86
C LEU A 13 -0.81 16.90 -5.22
N ALA A 14 -0.05 17.96 -5.50
CA ALA A 14 0.75 18.07 -6.72
C ALA A 14 1.92 17.05 -6.75
N LEU A 15 2.43 16.64 -5.60
CA LEU A 15 3.46 15.60 -5.48
C LEU A 15 2.92 14.19 -5.80
N MET A 16 1.62 13.96 -5.62
CA MET A 16 0.97 12.65 -5.82
C MET A 16 0.61 12.37 -7.29
N LEU A 17 0.32 13.41 -8.08
CA LEU A 17 -0.18 13.26 -9.45
C LEU A 17 0.91 13.00 -10.51
N LEU A 18 2.19 13.12 -10.17
CA LEU A 18 3.30 12.92 -11.13
C LEU A 18 3.81 11.46 -11.21
N VAL A 19 3.41 10.58 -10.29
CA VAL A 19 3.96 9.20 -10.21
C VAL A 19 3.00 8.13 -10.76
N THR A 20 1.73 8.46 -10.99
CA THR A 20 0.76 7.52 -11.58
C THR A 20 0.96 7.27 -13.08
N ALA A 21 1.72 8.13 -13.78
CA ALA A 21 1.95 8.01 -15.21
C ALA A 21 2.95 6.90 -15.60
N GLY A 22 3.77 6.42 -14.67
CA GLY A 22 4.77 5.37 -14.95
C GLY A 22 4.18 3.98 -15.25
N PHE A 23 2.95 3.71 -14.79
CA PHE A 23 2.32 2.39 -14.93
C PHE A 23 1.29 2.29 -16.06
N ALA A 24 0.94 3.40 -16.72
CA ALA A 24 0.10 3.35 -17.91
C ALA A 24 0.85 2.76 -19.12
N SER A 25 2.19 2.86 -19.14
CA SER A 25 3.05 2.35 -20.22
C SER A 25 3.03 0.81 -20.37
N VAL A 26 2.77 0.07 -19.28
CA VAL A 26 2.79 -1.40 -19.31
C VAL A 26 1.48 -2.01 -19.86
N ARG A 27 0.44 -1.20 -20.08
CA ARG A 27 -0.86 -1.68 -20.61
C ARG A 27 -1.00 -1.67 -22.13
N ASP A 28 -0.13 -0.97 -22.86
CA ASP A 28 -0.38 -0.71 -24.30
C ASP A 28 0.28 -1.68 -25.30
N ASP A 29 1.09 -2.65 -24.86
CA ASP A 29 1.73 -3.60 -25.79
C ASP A 29 0.95 -4.91 -26.04
N LEU A 30 -0.35 -4.93 -25.73
CA LEU A 30 -1.27 -6.00 -26.13
C LEU A 30 -2.23 -5.54 -27.24
N GLN A 31 -1.70 -5.10 -28.38
CA GLN A 31 -2.46 -5.08 -29.63
C GLN A 31 -1.66 -5.71 -30.78
N ILE A 32 -2.05 -6.94 -31.09
CA ILE A 32 -1.81 -7.58 -32.38
C ILE A 32 -2.43 -6.67 -33.45
N THR A 33 -1.60 -6.01 -34.25
CA THR A 33 -2.06 -5.19 -35.37
C THR A 33 -2.08 -6.03 -36.65
N GLU A 34 -3.26 -6.54 -37.00
CA GLU A 34 -3.64 -6.70 -38.41
C GLU A 34 -4.22 -5.38 -38.92
N ALA A 35 -3.68 -4.92 -40.04
CA ALA A 35 -4.04 -3.67 -40.68
C ALA A 35 -5.43 -3.74 -41.35
N PHE A 36 -6.22 -2.66 -41.23
CA PHE A 36 -7.01 -2.13 -42.36
C PHE A 36 -7.47 -0.68 -42.10
N GLU A 37 -7.40 0.13 -43.15
CA GLU A 37 -7.66 1.58 -43.22
C GLU A 37 -9.16 1.97 -43.29
N PRO A 38 -9.52 3.28 -43.16
CA PRO A 38 -10.79 3.81 -42.64
C PRO A 38 -11.77 4.25 -43.76
N PRO A 39 -12.94 4.92 -43.53
CA PRO A 39 -13.00 6.32 -43.09
C PRO A 39 -14.28 6.80 -42.32
N SER A 40 -14.19 8.05 -41.86
CA SER A 40 -15.21 9.12 -41.90
C SER A 40 -15.79 9.67 -40.58
N THR A 41 -15.69 10.99 -40.54
CA THR A 41 -16.24 12.05 -39.68
C THR A 41 -17.76 12.01 -39.50
N ASP A 42 -18.25 12.36 -38.30
CA ASP A 42 -19.17 13.51 -38.16
C ASP A 42 -19.30 14.05 -36.72
N GLN A 43 -19.64 15.34 -36.64
CA GLN A 43 -19.84 16.16 -35.43
C GLN A 43 -21.25 16.04 -34.83
N ALA A 44 -21.40 16.24 -33.51
CA ALA A 44 -22.53 16.92 -32.81
C ALA A 44 -22.31 16.80 -31.28
N VAL A 45 -21.85 17.82 -30.56
CA VAL A 45 -22.59 18.92 -29.87
C VAL A 45 -23.78 18.50 -28.99
N ALA A 46 -23.58 18.73 -27.68
CA ALA A 46 -24.53 19.02 -26.58
C ALA A 46 -25.52 17.95 -26.09
N SER A 47 -25.49 17.67 -24.78
CA SER A 47 -26.52 18.13 -23.84
C SER A 47 -26.18 17.77 -22.39
N ILE A 48 -26.27 18.77 -21.53
CA ILE A 48 -26.20 18.70 -20.07
C ILE A 48 -27.54 18.13 -19.59
N THR A 49 -27.53 17.14 -18.70
CA THR A 49 -28.68 16.81 -17.86
C THR A 49 -28.20 16.31 -16.50
N THR A 50 -28.48 17.14 -15.50
CA THR A 50 -28.35 16.92 -14.08
C THR A 50 -29.55 16.14 -13.55
N GLU A 51 -29.31 15.13 -12.71
CA GLU A 51 -30.29 14.57 -11.76
C GLU A 51 -29.56 14.00 -10.53
N PRO A 52 -30.25 13.83 -9.37
CA PRO A 52 -29.74 14.30 -8.08
C PRO A 52 -29.37 13.18 -7.10
N GLU A 53 -28.62 13.56 -6.06
CA GLU A 53 -28.30 12.76 -4.86
C GLU A 53 -29.55 12.28 -4.10
N PRO A 54 -29.52 11.06 -3.50
CA PRO A 54 -30.43 10.69 -2.43
C PRO A 54 -29.85 11.04 -1.04
N ALA A 55 -30.73 11.54 -0.17
CA ALA A 55 -30.50 11.92 1.23
C ALA A 55 -30.14 10.74 2.15
N PRO A 56 -29.47 10.97 3.30
CA PRO A 56 -29.15 9.92 4.27
C PRO A 56 -30.26 9.72 5.32
N GLU A 57 -30.51 8.46 5.67
CA GLU A 57 -31.37 8.02 6.79
C GLU A 57 -30.62 7.99 8.14
N PRO A 58 -31.32 7.98 9.28
CA PRO A 58 -30.82 8.49 10.56
C PRO A 58 -30.12 7.46 11.46
N VAL A 59 -29.22 7.96 12.30
CA VAL A 59 -28.52 7.25 13.40
C VAL A 59 -29.40 7.28 14.67
N PRO A 60 -29.46 6.20 15.48
CA PRO A 60 -29.97 6.30 16.84
C PRO A 60 -28.84 6.44 17.87
N GLU A 61 -29.10 7.28 18.88
CA GLU A 61 -28.24 7.67 19.99
C GLU A 61 -28.01 6.59 21.06
N ALA A 62 -26.79 6.65 21.60
CA ALA A 62 -26.31 6.52 22.99
C ALA A 62 -27.05 5.67 24.04
N SER A 63 -26.27 4.85 24.76
CA SER A 63 -26.47 4.65 26.21
C SER A 63 -25.16 4.40 26.98
N ALA A 64 -24.88 5.35 27.86
CA ALA A 64 -24.35 5.26 29.22
C ALA A 64 -23.07 4.49 29.60
N ARG A 65 -22.14 5.28 30.16
CA ARG A 65 -21.03 4.99 31.10
C ARG A 65 -21.26 3.85 32.11
N THR A 66 -20.18 3.14 32.43
CA THR A 66 -19.78 2.89 33.83
C THR A 66 -18.25 2.81 33.94
N GLU A 67 -17.69 3.56 34.89
CA GLU A 67 -16.28 3.49 35.32
C GLU A 67 -16.04 2.22 36.13
N GLN A 68 -14.91 1.53 35.91
CA GLN A 68 -14.26 0.77 36.97
C GLN A 68 -12.75 0.64 36.76
N ALA A 69 -12.01 1.00 37.79
CA ALA A 69 -10.56 1.02 37.85
C ALA A 69 -9.95 -0.36 38.14
N ALA A 70 -8.69 -0.49 37.71
CA ALA A 70 -7.62 -1.33 38.24
C ALA A 70 -7.77 -2.87 38.14
N ARG A 71 -6.99 -3.47 37.23
CA ARG A 71 -6.02 -4.52 37.58
C ARG A 71 -5.05 -4.80 36.42
N GLU A 72 -3.78 -4.87 36.78
CA GLU A 72 -2.68 -5.37 35.96
C GLU A 72 -2.96 -6.78 35.44
N SER A 73 -2.80 -6.98 34.13
CA SER A 73 -2.66 -8.31 33.54
C SER A 73 -1.56 -8.25 32.47
N ARG A 74 -0.38 -8.76 32.83
CA ARG A 74 0.68 -9.14 31.90
C ARG A 74 0.12 -10.06 30.81
N PRO A 75 0.50 -9.92 29.53
CA PRO A 75 0.21 -10.95 28.55
C PRO A 75 1.05 -12.21 28.85
N PRO A 76 0.54 -13.42 28.55
CA PRO A 76 1.32 -14.63 28.73
C PRO A 76 2.46 -14.66 27.71
N VAL A 77 3.66 -14.98 28.19
CA VAL A 77 4.80 -15.35 27.36
C VAL A 77 4.45 -16.65 26.66
N VAL A 78 4.34 -16.62 25.33
CA VAL A 78 4.24 -17.83 24.51
C VAL A 78 5.66 -18.35 24.34
N GLU A 79 6.04 -19.35 25.14
CA GLU A 79 7.24 -20.14 24.88
C GLU A 79 7.00 -20.99 23.62
N ALA A 80 7.64 -20.61 22.51
CA ALA A 80 7.70 -21.43 21.32
C ALA A 80 8.67 -22.61 21.58
N THR A 81 8.13 -23.79 21.89
CA THR A 81 8.88 -25.04 21.81
C THR A 81 9.22 -25.33 20.33
N PRO A 82 10.47 -25.68 19.98
CA PRO A 82 10.82 -26.01 18.61
C PRO A 82 10.09 -27.28 18.15
N PHE A 83 9.48 -27.22 16.97
CA PHE A 83 8.89 -28.36 16.28
C PHE A 83 9.96 -29.45 16.07
N THR A 84 9.73 -30.64 16.61
CA THR A 84 10.53 -31.84 16.33
C THR A 84 9.79 -32.68 15.29
N VAL A 85 10.41 -32.88 14.13
CA VAL A 85 9.91 -33.79 13.09
C VAL A 85 10.28 -35.22 13.48
N PRO A 86 9.32 -36.17 13.56
CA PRO A 86 9.67 -37.57 13.77
C PRO A 86 10.37 -38.14 12.53
N SER A 87 11.43 -38.93 12.74
CA SER A 87 12.15 -39.65 11.68
C SER A 87 11.25 -40.69 11.00
N MET A 88 11.27 -40.73 9.67
CA MET A 88 10.56 -41.72 8.85
C MET A 88 11.01 -43.16 9.18
N PRO A 89 10.10 -44.15 9.13
CA PRO A 89 10.49 -45.55 9.21
C PRO A 89 11.24 -46.00 7.95
N GLU A 90 12.34 -46.72 8.15
CA GLU A 90 13.00 -47.48 7.10
C GLU A 90 12.17 -48.72 6.76
N ASN A 91 12.00 -48.95 5.45
CA ASN A 91 11.52 -50.16 4.78
C ASN A 91 10.00 -50.27 4.48
N PRO A 92 9.60 -50.47 3.22
CA PRO A 92 8.19 -50.58 2.83
C PRO A 92 7.63 -52.00 3.04
N GLU A 93 6.50 -52.10 3.76
CA GLU A 93 5.63 -53.27 3.68
C GLU A 93 4.96 -53.32 2.30
N VAL A 94 5.20 -54.43 1.60
CA VAL A 94 4.58 -54.80 0.33
C VAL A 94 3.12 -55.17 0.55
N LEU A 95 2.21 -54.40 -0.04
CA LEU A 95 0.82 -54.79 -0.25
C LEU A 95 0.75 -55.91 -1.30
N ALA A 96 0.44 -57.11 -0.82
CA ALA A 96 0.13 -58.26 -1.65
C ALA A 96 -1.19 -58.04 -2.42
N VAL A 97 -1.13 -58.14 -3.75
CA VAL A 97 -2.32 -58.22 -4.62
C VAL A 97 -2.49 -59.67 -5.06
N ALA A 98 -3.73 -60.12 -4.95
CA ALA A 98 -4.20 -61.50 -5.03
C ALA A 98 -3.96 -62.21 -6.38
N GLU A 99 -3.70 -63.52 -6.26
CA GLU A 99 -3.76 -64.53 -7.33
C GLU A 99 -5.19 -64.72 -7.87
N PRO A 100 -5.37 -65.09 -9.15
CA PRO A 100 -6.57 -65.78 -9.61
C PRO A 100 -6.38 -67.31 -9.62
N PRO A 101 -7.46 -68.11 -9.43
CA PRO A 101 -7.36 -69.55 -9.27
C PRO A 101 -7.25 -70.28 -10.61
N SER A 102 -6.42 -71.33 -10.62
CA SER A 102 -6.54 -72.45 -11.55
C SER A 102 -7.59 -73.43 -11.02
N VAL A 103 -8.49 -73.95 -11.86
CA VAL A 103 -8.50 -75.30 -12.48
C VAL A 103 -9.94 -75.62 -12.93
N MET A 104 -10.13 -75.97 -14.21
CA MET A 104 -11.02 -77.08 -14.57
C MET A 104 -10.44 -77.80 -15.79
N ALA A 105 -10.28 -79.11 -15.62
CA ALA A 105 -9.86 -80.05 -16.64
C ALA A 105 -11.09 -80.63 -17.35
N THR A 106 -11.01 -80.74 -18.67
CA THR A 106 -11.77 -81.74 -19.44
C THR A 106 -10.88 -82.32 -20.53
N LYS A 107 -10.64 -83.63 -20.42
CA LYS A 107 -10.02 -84.50 -21.43
C LYS A 107 -10.98 -84.70 -22.60
N THR A 108 -10.46 -84.66 -23.83
CA THR A 108 -10.88 -85.59 -24.90
C THR A 108 -9.79 -85.71 -25.97
N ASP A 109 -9.29 -86.94 -26.08
CA ASP A 109 -8.82 -87.71 -27.24
C ASP A 109 -7.84 -87.14 -28.29
N THR A 110 -6.71 -87.85 -28.37
CA THR A 110 -5.64 -87.80 -29.36
C THR A 110 -5.87 -88.81 -30.51
N ALA A 111 -5.67 -88.38 -31.76
CA ALA A 111 -4.71 -88.95 -32.76
C ALA A 111 -5.11 -88.62 -34.22
N PRO A 112 -4.17 -88.56 -35.19
CA PRO A 112 -2.92 -87.79 -35.16
C PRO A 112 -2.77 -86.91 -36.43
N ALA A 113 -2.15 -85.73 -36.28
CA ALA A 113 -1.75 -84.89 -37.41
C ALA A 113 -0.26 -85.10 -37.76
N ASN A 114 -0.01 -85.14 -39.06
CA ASN A 114 1.25 -85.38 -39.77
C ASN A 114 2.37 -84.38 -39.35
N PRO A 115 3.65 -84.78 -39.23
CA PRO A 115 4.72 -83.88 -38.83
C PRO A 115 5.27 -83.11 -40.04
N GLN A 116 5.03 -81.80 -40.11
CA GLN A 116 5.74 -80.92 -41.06
C GLN A 116 6.25 -79.65 -40.38
N GLN A 117 7.57 -79.68 -40.19
CA GLN A 117 8.58 -78.62 -40.19
C GLN A 117 8.45 -77.38 -39.26
N PRO A 118 9.46 -77.12 -38.42
CA PRO A 118 9.59 -75.85 -37.71
C PRO A 118 9.88 -74.71 -38.70
N GLU A 119 9.08 -73.65 -38.62
CA GLU A 119 9.48 -72.34 -39.16
C GLU A 119 10.81 -71.95 -38.51
N LYS A 120 11.81 -71.63 -39.34
CA LYS A 120 13.14 -71.21 -38.90
C LYS A 120 12.98 -70.01 -37.96
N GLN A 121 13.34 -70.19 -36.69
CA GLN A 121 13.71 -69.09 -35.82
C GLN A 121 14.88 -68.36 -36.49
N GLN A 122 14.61 -67.16 -36.98
CA GLN A 122 15.61 -66.24 -37.47
C GLN A 122 16.46 -65.86 -36.25
N GLU A 123 17.75 -66.21 -36.26
CA GLU A 123 18.68 -65.74 -35.22
C GLU A 123 18.56 -64.21 -35.12
N PRO A 124 18.35 -63.63 -33.92
CA PRO A 124 18.27 -62.19 -33.78
C PRO A 124 19.58 -61.59 -34.28
N GLN A 125 19.49 -60.79 -35.35
CA GLN A 125 20.65 -60.07 -35.87
C GLN A 125 21.21 -59.19 -34.76
N PRO A 126 22.55 -59.11 -34.60
CA PRO A 126 23.13 -58.26 -33.58
C PRO A 126 22.66 -56.82 -33.79
N PRO A 127 22.19 -56.13 -32.74
CA PRO A 127 21.65 -54.78 -32.85
C PRO A 127 22.71 -53.86 -33.45
N THR A 128 22.34 -53.14 -34.53
CA THR A 128 23.22 -52.22 -35.23
C THR A 128 23.19 -50.82 -34.64
N GLN A 129 22.16 -50.49 -33.87
CA GLN A 129 21.93 -49.19 -33.25
C GLN A 129 21.84 -49.28 -31.73
N ALA A 130 21.95 -48.13 -31.08
CA ALA A 130 21.79 -47.93 -29.66
C ALA A 130 20.42 -47.30 -29.37
N LEU A 131 19.84 -47.62 -28.21
CA LEU A 131 18.63 -46.97 -27.72
C LEU A 131 18.98 -45.90 -26.69
N LEU A 132 18.57 -44.65 -26.95
CA LEU A 132 18.66 -43.55 -26.01
C LEU A 132 17.27 -43.20 -25.50
N VAL A 133 17.06 -43.38 -24.18
CA VAL A 133 15.83 -43.06 -23.47
C VAL A 133 16.03 -41.75 -22.71
N LEU A 134 15.23 -40.72 -23.01
CA LEU A 134 15.31 -39.41 -22.36
C LEU A 134 14.04 -39.11 -21.56
N ARG A 135 14.22 -38.79 -20.28
CA ARG A 135 13.17 -38.36 -19.35
C ARG A 135 13.60 -37.06 -18.66
N SER A 136 12.66 -36.40 -17.98
CA SER A 136 12.90 -35.15 -17.27
C SER A 136 12.01 -35.03 -16.05
N ASN A 137 12.45 -34.28 -15.04
CA ASN A 137 11.64 -33.90 -13.88
C ASN A 137 10.57 -32.84 -14.19
N VAL A 138 10.57 -32.28 -15.41
CA VAL A 138 9.62 -31.26 -15.85
C VAL A 138 8.88 -31.64 -17.14
N VAL A 139 7.65 -31.16 -17.29
CA VAL A 139 6.86 -31.31 -18.53
C VAL A 139 7.01 -30.06 -19.40
N GLY A 140 6.99 -30.24 -20.73
CA GLY A 140 7.05 -29.14 -21.71
C GLY A 140 8.46 -28.59 -21.96
N ASP A 141 9.48 -29.41 -21.74
CA ASP A 141 10.86 -29.11 -22.09
C ASP A 141 11.15 -29.33 -23.59
N GLN A 142 12.37 -29.00 -24.02
CA GLN A 142 12.84 -29.19 -25.38
C GLN A 142 14.24 -29.83 -25.38
N VAL A 143 14.37 -30.93 -26.10
CA VAL A 143 15.60 -31.69 -26.29
C VAL A 143 16.27 -31.28 -27.60
N THR A 144 17.56 -30.98 -27.52
CA THR A 144 18.46 -30.89 -28.67
C THR A 144 19.60 -31.88 -28.52
N ILE A 145 19.90 -32.63 -29.59
CA ILE A 145 21.03 -33.55 -29.65
C ILE A 145 21.95 -33.13 -30.79
N ASN A 146 23.22 -32.84 -30.49
CA ASN A 146 24.20 -32.31 -31.44
C ASN A 146 23.65 -31.09 -32.22
N GLY A 147 22.88 -30.22 -31.55
CA GLY A 147 22.23 -29.04 -32.13
C GLY A 147 20.93 -29.29 -32.91
N LYS A 148 20.53 -30.55 -33.16
CA LYS A 148 19.26 -30.88 -33.81
C LYS A 148 18.14 -30.99 -32.78
N LYS A 149 16.97 -30.40 -33.04
CA LYS A 149 15.78 -30.44 -32.15
C LYS A 149 15.03 -31.76 -32.28
N TYR A 150 14.63 -32.34 -31.15
CA TYR A 150 13.88 -33.61 -31.07
C TYR A 150 12.51 -33.50 -30.37
N GLY A 151 12.14 -32.33 -29.84
CA GLY A 151 10.86 -32.13 -29.14
C GLY A 151 11.00 -32.26 -27.61
N ALA A 152 9.92 -32.53 -26.89
CA ALA A 152 9.93 -32.67 -25.43
C ALA A 152 10.43 -34.05 -24.98
N THR A 153 10.85 -34.20 -23.73
CA THR A 153 11.24 -35.50 -23.16
C THR A 153 10.06 -36.48 -23.05
N ARG A 154 10.33 -37.74 -22.65
CA ARG A 154 9.61 -38.96 -23.06
C ARG A 154 9.96 -39.39 -24.49
N LEU A 155 11.24 -39.26 -24.82
CA LEU A 155 11.81 -39.64 -26.12
C LEU A 155 12.58 -40.94 -25.98
N ASP A 156 12.30 -41.87 -26.89
CA ASP A 156 13.05 -43.11 -27.06
C ASP A 156 13.59 -43.08 -28.51
N LEU A 157 14.91 -43.01 -28.66
CA LEU A 157 15.58 -42.76 -29.94
C LEU A 157 16.56 -43.87 -30.26
N GLU A 158 16.42 -44.48 -31.45
CA GLU A 158 17.43 -45.36 -32.01
C GLU A 158 18.47 -44.52 -32.75
N LEU A 159 19.72 -44.60 -32.30
CA LEU A 159 20.83 -43.79 -32.80
C LEU A 159 22.02 -44.67 -33.14
N ASP A 160 22.78 -44.28 -34.15
CA ASP A 160 24.01 -44.98 -34.50
C ASP A 160 25.06 -44.88 -33.37
N PRO A 161 26.02 -45.82 -33.29
CA PRO A 161 27.12 -45.71 -32.34
C PRO A 161 27.92 -44.42 -32.55
N GLY A 162 28.12 -43.64 -31.50
CA GLY A 162 28.74 -42.32 -31.62
C GLY A 162 28.73 -41.51 -30.34
N ARG A 163 29.30 -40.31 -30.39
CA ARG A 163 29.21 -39.34 -29.29
C ARG A 163 28.08 -38.36 -29.54
N TYR A 164 27.32 -38.09 -28.48
CA TYR A 164 26.17 -37.21 -28.52
C TYR A 164 26.24 -36.21 -27.37
N GLU A 165 26.01 -34.95 -27.68
CA GLU A 165 25.73 -33.89 -26.73
C GLU A 165 24.23 -33.70 -26.66
N VAL A 166 23.66 -34.05 -25.52
CA VAL A 166 22.23 -33.91 -25.23
C VAL A 166 22.05 -32.67 -24.36
N THR A 167 21.19 -31.77 -24.81
CA THR A 167 20.77 -30.59 -24.07
C THR A 167 19.27 -30.64 -23.89
N ILE A 168 18.78 -30.48 -22.67
CA ILE A 168 17.38 -30.35 -22.33
C ILE A 168 17.17 -28.94 -21.79
N THR A 169 16.31 -28.16 -22.44
CA THR A 169 15.99 -26.79 -22.04
C THR A 169 14.52 -26.64 -21.72
N LYS A 170 14.20 -25.71 -20.82
CA LYS A 170 12.85 -25.25 -20.59
C LYS A 170 12.90 -23.79 -20.16
N PRO A 171 12.04 -22.89 -20.69
CA PRO A 171 11.95 -21.53 -20.17
C PRO A 171 11.74 -21.55 -18.65
N GLY A 172 12.49 -20.72 -17.92
CA GLY A 172 12.48 -20.68 -16.46
C GLY A 172 13.30 -21.78 -15.77
N PHE A 173 14.15 -22.54 -16.48
CA PHE A 173 15.02 -23.56 -15.90
C PHE A 173 16.45 -23.47 -16.44
N LYS A 174 17.44 -23.90 -15.65
CA LYS A 174 18.82 -24.05 -16.12
C LYS A 174 18.88 -25.15 -17.19
N PRO A 175 19.53 -24.90 -18.35
CA PRO A 175 19.77 -25.95 -19.35
C PRO A 175 20.52 -27.13 -18.75
N TRP A 176 19.99 -28.33 -18.93
CA TRP A 176 20.65 -29.56 -18.54
C TRP A 176 21.45 -30.10 -19.72
N ASN A 177 22.76 -30.26 -19.57
CA ASN A 177 23.66 -30.71 -20.64
C ASN A 177 24.38 -31.98 -20.24
N ARG A 178 24.49 -32.95 -21.16
CA ARG A 178 25.26 -34.16 -20.95
C ARG A 178 25.88 -34.67 -22.24
N SER A 179 27.16 -35.04 -22.16
CA SER A 179 27.84 -35.75 -23.24
C SER A 179 27.82 -37.26 -22.95
N ILE A 180 27.40 -38.06 -23.93
CA ILE A 180 27.33 -39.51 -23.84
C ILE A 180 27.99 -40.18 -25.06
N ALA A 181 28.40 -41.44 -24.90
CA ALA A 181 28.86 -42.28 -25.99
C ALA A 181 27.96 -43.52 -26.10
N LEU A 182 27.40 -43.73 -27.27
CA LEU A 182 26.54 -44.86 -27.59
C LEU A 182 27.32 -45.96 -28.34
N LYS A 183 26.98 -47.21 -28.07
CA LYS A 183 27.57 -48.42 -28.67
C LYS A 183 26.45 -49.29 -29.23
N ALA A 184 26.71 -50.01 -30.33
CA ALA A 184 25.71 -50.88 -30.92
C ALA A 184 25.11 -51.86 -29.88
N GLY A 185 23.78 -51.89 -29.77
CA GLY A 185 23.06 -52.70 -28.80
C GLY A 185 23.02 -52.19 -27.37
N ASN A 186 23.58 -51.00 -27.07
CA ASN A 186 23.47 -50.43 -25.74
C ASN A 186 22.17 -49.63 -25.58
N GLU A 187 21.62 -49.70 -24.37
CA GLU A 187 20.52 -48.84 -23.94
C GLU A 187 21.06 -47.87 -22.89
N VAL A 188 20.86 -46.57 -23.12
CA VAL A 188 21.25 -45.52 -22.19
C VAL A 188 20.01 -44.72 -21.81
N THR A 189 19.69 -44.71 -20.52
CA THR A 189 18.64 -43.84 -19.98
C THR A 189 19.26 -42.61 -19.35
N LEU A 190 18.82 -41.43 -19.78
CA LEU A 190 19.13 -40.16 -19.15
C LEU A 190 17.86 -39.54 -18.57
N VAL A 191 17.98 -39.05 -17.33
CA VAL A 191 16.97 -38.23 -16.69
C VAL A 191 17.55 -36.82 -16.53
N GLY A 192 16.95 -35.86 -17.23
CA GLY A 192 17.24 -34.44 -17.06
C GLY A 192 16.63 -33.94 -15.76
N GLU A 193 17.48 -33.52 -14.83
CA GLU A 193 17.05 -32.82 -13.61
C GLU A 193 17.26 -31.32 -13.85
N LEU A 194 16.21 -30.65 -14.28
CA LEU A 194 16.21 -29.22 -14.53
C LEU A 194 15.92 -28.49 -13.22
N GLU A 195 16.83 -27.59 -12.84
CA GLU A 195 16.66 -26.68 -11.71
C GLU A 195 15.92 -25.42 -12.18
N ALA A 196 14.84 -25.05 -11.47
CA ALA A 196 14.11 -23.81 -11.76
C ALA A 196 15.02 -22.59 -11.52
N LEU A 197 14.98 -21.64 -12.45
CA LEU A 197 15.49 -20.30 -12.22
C LEU A 197 14.46 -19.58 -11.35
N THR A 198 14.82 -19.28 -10.11
CA THR A 198 13.93 -18.57 -9.16
C THR A 198 14.23 -17.08 -9.08
N THR A 199 15.29 -16.64 -9.74
CA THR A 199 15.70 -15.24 -9.75
C THR A 199 15.12 -14.54 -10.96
N VAL A 200 14.36 -13.49 -10.69
CA VAL A 200 13.77 -12.63 -11.70
C VAL A 200 14.80 -11.58 -12.13
N ASN A 201 14.99 -11.39 -13.43
CA ASN A 201 15.87 -10.33 -13.94
C ASN A 201 15.23 -9.72 -15.19
N PHE A 202 14.75 -8.49 -15.06
CA PHE A 202 14.21 -7.71 -16.17
C PHE A 202 15.15 -6.56 -16.51
N ARG A 203 15.57 -6.49 -17.77
CA ARG A 203 16.45 -5.44 -18.26
C ARG A 203 16.18 -5.15 -19.73
N ASP A 204 16.17 -3.86 -20.09
CA ASP A 204 16.04 -3.39 -21.48
C ASP A 204 14.82 -4.01 -22.21
N GLY A 205 13.69 -4.18 -21.50
CA GLY A 205 12.45 -4.76 -22.05
C GLY A 205 12.38 -6.30 -22.05
N ILE A 206 13.42 -6.99 -21.55
CA ILE A 206 13.55 -8.45 -21.68
C ILE A 206 13.60 -9.11 -20.30
N TRP A 207 12.71 -10.08 -20.06
CA TRP A 207 12.81 -11.02 -18.94
C TRP A 207 13.91 -12.06 -19.23
N ILE A 208 15.06 -11.92 -18.59
CA ILE A 208 16.20 -12.81 -18.77
C ILE A 208 15.82 -14.19 -18.23
N GLY A 209 15.80 -15.20 -19.12
CA GLY A 209 15.45 -16.58 -18.76
C GLY A 209 13.93 -16.86 -18.66
N GLY A 210 13.08 -15.87 -18.92
CA GLY A 210 11.62 -16.02 -18.92
C GLY A 210 10.97 -16.23 -17.54
N VAL A 211 11.71 -16.00 -16.46
CA VAL A 211 11.21 -16.09 -15.07
C VAL A 211 10.52 -14.78 -14.71
N LYS A 212 9.29 -14.87 -14.21
CA LYS A 212 8.46 -13.72 -13.84
C LYS A 212 7.96 -13.74 -12.39
N THR A 213 8.26 -14.82 -11.66
CA THR A 213 7.84 -15.00 -10.27
C THR A 213 9.05 -15.43 -9.44
N GLY A 214 9.23 -14.80 -8.29
CA GLY A 214 10.41 -14.96 -7.43
C GLY A 214 11.09 -13.63 -7.12
N ASP A 215 12.19 -13.68 -6.35
CA ASP A 215 12.95 -12.49 -5.99
C ASP A 215 13.89 -12.07 -7.12
N GLY A 216 14.11 -10.77 -7.30
CA GLY A 216 14.90 -10.32 -8.43
C GLY A 216 15.07 -8.83 -8.59
N THR A 217 15.53 -8.47 -9.77
CA THR A 217 15.76 -7.08 -10.18
C THR A 217 14.97 -6.72 -11.43
N TYR A 218 14.53 -5.48 -11.48
CA TYR A 218 13.89 -4.85 -12.63
C TYR A 218 14.59 -3.54 -12.93
N GLN A 219 14.90 -3.31 -14.20
CA GLN A 219 15.34 -2.03 -14.72
C GLN A 219 14.74 -1.80 -16.09
N ASP A 220 13.99 -0.71 -16.25
CA ASP A 220 13.48 -0.28 -17.55
C ASP A 220 14.34 0.82 -18.18
N ASN A 221 13.94 1.23 -19.39
CA ASN A 221 14.62 2.29 -20.15
C ASN A 221 14.31 3.69 -19.61
N ASP A 222 13.21 3.84 -18.86
CA ASP A 222 12.79 5.11 -18.27
C ASP A 222 13.58 5.42 -16.98
N GLY A 223 14.27 4.42 -16.43
CA GLY A 223 15.18 4.54 -15.31
C GLY A 223 14.60 4.04 -13.99
N LEU A 224 13.37 3.48 -13.99
CA LEU A 224 12.81 2.81 -12.82
C LEU A 224 13.65 1.57 -12.54
N ARG A 225 14.04 1.43 -11.28
CA ARG A 225 14.71 0.23 -10.79
C ARG A 225 13.89 -0.35 -9.65
N TYR A 226 13.79 -1.65 -9.60
CA TYR A 226 13.17 -2.34 -8.47
C TYR A 226 13.97 -3.58 -8.09
N GLU A 227 14.08 -3.82 -6.79
CA GLU A 227 14.66 -5.01 -6.20
C GLU A 227 13.69 -5.55 -5.16
N GLY A 228 13.23 -6.78 -5.34
CA GLY A 228 12.23 -7.38 -4.47
C GLY A 228 11.56 -8.60 -5.08
N HIS A 229 10.41 -8.97 -4.53
CA HIS A 229 9.65 -10.12 -4.98
C HIS A 229 8.73 -9.77 -6.17
N PHE A 230 8.50 -10.75 -7.04
CA PHE A 230 7.62 -10.63 -8.19
C PHE A 230 6.62 -11.79 -8.22
N VAL A 231 5.43 -11.50 -8.72
CA VAL A 231 4.42 -12.51 -9.09
C VAL A 231 3.93 -12.17 -10.48
N ASP A 232 4.11 -13.10 -11.42
CA ASP A 232 3.69 -12.98 -12.83
C ASP A 232 4.18 -11.71 -13.54
N GLY A 233 5.31 -11.17 -13.10
CA GLY A 233 5.97 -10.00 -13.65
C GLY A 233 5.60 -8.69 -12.98
N GLU A 234 4.70 -8.72 -11.99
CA GLU A 234 4.31 -7.58 -11.18
C GLU A 234 5.11 -7.53 -9.88
N PHE A 235 5.40 -6.32 -9.39
CA PHE A 235 6.00 -6.14 -8.06
C PHE A 235 5.05 -6.66 -6.99
N HIS A 236 5.55 -7.47 -6.08
CA HIS A 236 4.75 -8.13 -5.06
C HIS A 236 5.58 -8.34 -3.80
N GLY A 237 4.95 -8.51 -2.63
CA GLY A 237 5.66 -8.79 -1.39
C GLY A 237 6.50 -7.60 -0.93
N GLN A 238 7.73 -7.83 -0.46
CA GLN A 238 8.63 -6.77 -0.03
C GLN A 238 9.59 -6.37 -1.15
N GLY A 239 9.85 -5.07 -1.29
CA GLY A 239 10.79 -4.58 -2.28
C GLY A 239 11.09 -3.10 -2.18
N THR A 240 12.18 -2.71 -2.84
CA THR A 240 12.60 -1.31 -2.97
C THR A 240 12.50 -0.89 -4.44
N ALA A 241 11.84 0.24 -4.70
CA ALA A 241 11.86 0.90 -6.00
C ALA A 241 12.64 2.22 -5.93
N TRP A 242 13.43 2.48 -6.97
CA TRP A 242 14.11 3.76 -7.23
C TRP A 242 13.57 4.34 -8.52
N TYR A 243 13.07 5.57 -8.43
CA TYR A 243 12.37 6.25 -9.51
C TYR A 243 13.32 7.19 -10.28
N PRO A 244 13.04 7.48 -11.56
CA PRO A 244 13.88 8.35 -12.39
C PRO A 244 14.04 9.77 -11.86
N ASP A 245 13.03 10.26 -11.12
CA ASP A 245 13.03 11.57 -10.48
C ASP A 245 13.93 11.64 -9.23
N GLY A 246 14.47 10.50 -8.77
CA GLY A 246 15.24 10.36 -7.54
C GLY A 246 14.40 9.93 -6.34
N GLY A 247 13.09 9.74 -6.50
CA GLY A 247 12.22 9.14 -5.50
C GLY A 247 12.62 7.70 -5.17
N ARG A 248 12.25 7.25 -3.97
CA ARG A 248 12.50 5.89 -3.50
C ARG A 248 11.33 5.42 -2.65
N TYR A 249 10.88 4.20 -2.89
CA TYR A 249 9.96 3.48 -2.03
C TYR A 249 10.62 2.21 -1.50
N GLU A 250 10.41 1.88 -0.23
CA GLU A 250 10.83 0.63 0.39
C GLU A 250 9.68 0.12 1.25
N GLY A 251 9.13 -1.05 0.95
CA GLY A 251 8.00 -1.60 1.69
C GLY A 251 7.23 -2.66 0.95
N GLY A 252 5.96 -2.82 1.33
CA GLY A 252 5.06 -3.80 0.75
C GLY A 252 4.53 -3.41 -0.64
N TRP A 253 4.30 -4.43 -1.46
CA TRP A 253 3.79 -4.37 -2.81
C TRP A 253 2.73 -5.45 -3.03
N SER A 254 1.70 -5.11 -3.81
CA SER A 254 0.67 -6.04 -4.27
C SER A 254 0.24 -5.66 -5.67
N ALA A 255 0.41 -6.59 -6.62
CA ALA A 255 0.04 -6.41 -8.03
C ALA A 255 0.56 -5.09 -8.64
N GLY A 256 1.84 -4.78 -8.39
CA GLY A 256 2.49 -3.56 -8.86
C GLY A 256 2.20 -2.30 -8.05
N ASN A 257 1.23 -2.33 -7.12
CA ASN A 257 0.89 -1.20 -6.27
C ASN A 257 1.62 -1.27 -4.93
N ARG A 258 1.99 -0.12 -4.37
CA ARG A 258 2.46 0.00 -2.97
C ARG A 258 1.30 -0.31 -2.02
N GLU A 259 1.53 -1.21 -1.08
CA GLU A 259 0.52 -1.77 -0.18
C GLU A 259 1.13 -2.14 1.18
N GLY A 260 0.39 -1.95 2.27
CA GLY A 260 0.85 -2.25 3.63
C GLY A 260 1.92 -1.26 4.12
N ASP A 261 2.74 -1.66 5.09
CA ASP A 261 3.76 -0.77 5.65
C ASP A 261 4.89 -0.46 4.66
N GLY A 262 5.35 0.80 4.66
CA GLY A 262 6.50 1.22 3.85
C GLY A 262 7.05 2.60 4.20
N GLU A 263 8.17 2.92 3.56
CA GLU A 263 8.79 4.24 3.54
C GLU A 263 8.83 4.79 2.11
N TRP A 264 8.31 6.00 1.94
CA TRP A 264 8.46 6.80 0.72
C TRP A 264 9.42 7.94 0.97
N ARG A 265 10.31 8.20 0.00
CA ARG A 265 11.19 9.37 -0.04
C ARG A 265 11.02 10.00 -1.41
N SER A 266 10.56 11.24 -1.45
CA SER A 266 10.45 11.99 -2.71
C SER A 266 11.77 12.67 -3.07
N ALA A 267 11.86 13.10 -4.32
CA ALA A 267 13.02 13.80 -4.87
C ALA A 267 13.36 15.11 -4.15
N ASP A 268 12.36 15.80 -3.61
CA ASP A 268 12.51 17.03 -2.82
C ASP A 268 13.09 16.78 -1.41
N GLY A 269 13.21 15.51 -1.00
CA GLY A 269 13.69 15.10 0.32
C GLY A 269 12.60 14.84 1.36
N SER A 270 11.32 15.10 1.03
CA SER A 270 10.18 14.75 1.89
C SER A 270 10.09 13.23 2.08
N ARG A 271 9.58 12.79 3.22
CA ARG A 271 9.59 11.39 3.66
C ARG A 271 8.28 11.01 4.30
N TYR A 272 7.70 9.91 3.90
CA TYR A 272 6.57 9.29 4.57
C TYR A 272 6.96 7.92 5.10
N SER A 273 6.53 7.61 6.32
CA SER A 273 6.64 6.28 6.93
C SER A 273 5.29 5.91 7.51
N GLY A 274 4.70 4.81 7.04
CA GLY A 274 3.35 4.42 7.43
C GLY A 274 2.75 3.39 6.48
N GLU A 275 1.44 3.26 6.55
CA GLU A 275 0.69 2.31 5.72
C GLU A 275 0.38 2.89 4.34
N PHE A 276 0.33 2.01 3.34
CA PHE A 276 -0.01 2.30 1.96
C PHE A 276 -1.19 1.43 1.54
N ARG A 277 -2.02 1.97 0.67
CA ARG A 277 -3.08 1.24 -0.02
C ARG A 277 -3.25 1.81 -1.42
N ASP A 278 -3.22 0.95 -2.43
CA ASP A 278 -3.39 1.35 -3.83
C ASP A 278 -2.50 2.55 -4.22
N ASN A 279 -1.21 2.48 -3.88
CA ASN A 279 -0.21 3.54 -4.09
C ASN A 279 -0.37 4.82 -3.27
N GLN A 280 -1.33 4.92 -2.35
CA GLN A 280 -1.59 6.13 -1.57
C GLN A 280 -1.27 5.92 -0.10
N PHE A 281 -0.90 7.00 0.61
CA PHE A 281 -0.80 6.98 2.07
C PHE A 281 -2.15 6.61 2.67
N ASN A 282 -2.14 5.66 3.59
CA ASN A 282 -3.33 5.15 4.25
C ASN A 282 -3.02 4.78 5.71
N GLY A 283 -4.02 4.37 6.48
CA GLY A 283 -3.81 3.89 7.85
C GLY A 283 -3.08 4.90 8.73
N LYS A 284 -2.15 4.46 9.57
CA LYS A 284 -1.31 5.35 10.40
C LYS A 284 -0.01 5.68 9.67
N GLY A 285 0.44 6.93 9.79
CA GLY A 285 1.71 7.33 9.21
C GLY A 285 2.21 8.70 9.64
N THR A 286 3.49 8.94 9.34
CA THR A 286 4.18 10.21 9.56
C THR A 286 4.78 10.70 8.24
N LEU A 287 4.42 11.93 7.84
CA LEU A 287 4.99 12.67 6.74
C LEU A 287 5.92 13.76 7.29
N THR A 288 7.21 13.70 6.98
CA THR A 288 8.17 14.77 7.19
C THR A 288 8.42 15.47 5.86
N LEU A 289 8.03 16.73 5.75
CA LEU A 289 8.22 17.55 4.57
C LEU A 289 9.66 18.07 4.47
N ALA A 290 10.10 18.39 3.25
CA ALA A 290 11.44 18.92 2.99
C ALA A 290 11.75 20.23 3.73
N ASN A 291 10.72 21.02 4.07
CA ASN A 291 10.85 22.23 4.87
C ASN A 291 11.04 21.96 6.38
N GLY A 292 10.92 20.71 6.83
CA GLY A 292 11.05 20.29 8.23
C GLY A 292 9.71 20.14 8.96
N ASP A 293 8.58 20.44 8.33
CA ASP A 293 7.26 20.21 8.93
C ASP A 293 6.99 18.70 9.06
N ILE A 294 6.35 18.30 10.16
CA ILE A 294 6.05 16.91 10.50
C ILE A 294 4.55 16.76 10.74
N LEU A 295 3.90 15.93 9.94
CA LEU A 295 2.51 15.54 10.09
C LEU A 295 2.44 14.07 10.51
N THR A 296 1.72 13.77 11.59
CA THR A 296 1.53 12.40 12.09
C THR A 296 0.05 12.18 12.34
N GLY A 297 -0.50 11.05 11.93
CA GLY A 297 -1.89 10.71 12.24
C GLY A 297 -2.45 9.63 11.34
N HIS A 298 -3.77 9.63 11.19
CA HIS A 298 -4.48 8.74 10.29
C HIS A 298 -4.59 9.33 8.89
N TRP A 299 -4.21 8.55 7.89
CA TRP A 299 -4.24 8.89 6.47
C TRP A 299 -5.34 8.10 5.78
N LYS A 300 -6.01 8.75 4.84
CA LYS A 300 -6.98 8.13 3.97
C LYS A 300 -6.83 8.75 2.59
N ASP A 301 -6.56 7.89 1.61
CA ASP A 301 -6.47 8.26 0.20
C ASP A 301 -5.50 9.44 -0.02
N GLY A 302 -4.33 9.36 0.63
CA GLY A 302 -3.28 10.37 0.54
C GLY A 302 -3.46 11.61 1.43
N GLN A 303 -4.59 11.74 2.14
CA GLN A 303 -4.91 12.90 2.96
C GLN A 303 -4.99 12.57 4.44
N LEU A 304 -4.53 13.48 5.29
CA LEU A 304 -4.64 13.37 6.73
C LEU A 304 -6.10 13.58 7.16
N ASN A 305 -6.64 12.61 7.90
CA ASN A 305 -8.03 12.53 8.31
C ASN A 305 -8.16 11.92 9.70
N GLY A 306 -9.10 12.41 10.52
CA GLY A 306 -9.25 11.96 11.90
C GLY A 306 -8.21 12.59 12.81
N HIS A 307 -7.76 11.90 13.86
CA HIS A 307 -6.85 12.49 14.83
C HIS A 307 -5.39 12.48 14.34
N GLY A 308 -4.68 13.58 14.56
CA GLY A 308 -3.25 13.70 14.27
C GLY A 308 -2.60 14.91 14.92
N SER A 309 -1.38 15.20 14.48
CA SER A 309 -0.59 16.36 14.87
C SER A 309 0.20 16.94 13.71
N LEU A 310 0.36 18.26 13.71
CA LEU A 310 1.29 18.99 12.85
C LEU A 310 2.30 19.71 13.74
N THR A 311 3.60 19.44 13.54
CA THR A 311 4.69 20.26 14.08
C THR A 311 5.37 20.95 12.91
N THR A 312 5.33 22.27 12.84
CA THR A 312 6.05 22.99 11.79
C THR A 312 7.49 23.26 12.18
N ALA A 313 8.34 23.51 11.19
CA ALA A 313 9.74 23.83 11.39
C ALA A 313 9.97 25.12 12.19
N ASP A 314 9.01 26.07 12.15
CA ASP A 314 9.04 27.29 12.97
C ASP A 314 8.60 27.04 14.43
N GLY A 315 8.13 25.84 14.77
CA GLY A 315 7.81 25.40 16.13
C GLY A 315 6.34 25.53 16.52
N MET A 316 5.44 25.82 15.59
CA MET A 316 3.99 25.72 15.83
C MET A 316 3.60 24.25 15.95
N LEU A 317 2.77 23.93 16.94
CA LEU A 317 2.26 22.60 17.22
C LEU A 317 0.74 22.61 17.22
N TYR A 318 0.14 21.81 16.33
CA TYR A 318 -1.27 21.46 16.39
C TYR A 318 -1.43 19.99 16.79
N VAL A 319 -2.37 19.70 17.69
CA VAL A 319 -2.82 18.35 18.05
C VAL A 319 -4.33 18.35 18.08
N GLY A 320 -4.98 17.55 17.23
CA GLY A 320 -6.43 17.61 17.10
C GLY A 320 -6.98 16.80 15.94
N GLY A 321 -8.19 17.11 15.52
CA GLY A 321 -8.81 16.48 14.37
C GLY A 321 -8.40 17.11 13.03
N PHE A 322 -8.42 16.31 11.99
CA PHE A 322 -8.16 16.67 10.61
C PHE A 322 -9.29 16.17 9.73
N ARG A 323 -9.61 16.93 8.68
CA ARG A 323 -10.50 16.51 7.59
C ARG A 323 -9.93 17.04 6.29
N ASN A 324 -9.54 16.14 5.38
CA ASN A 324 -8.91 16.50 4.11
C ASN A 324 -7.72 17.47 4.30
N ASP A 325 -6.78 17.10 5.17
CA ASP A 325 -5.57 17.87 5.50
C ASP A 325 -5.79 19.17 6.32
N GLU A 326 -7.04 19.60 6.56
CA GLU A 326 -7.35 20.80 7.34
C GLU A 326 -7.70 20.49 8.80
N PHE A 327 -7.35 21.41 9.72
CA PHE A 327 -7.78 21.31 11.12
C PHE A 327 -9.31 21.30 11.22
N HIS A 328 -9.83 20.33 11.96
CA HIS A 328 -11.27 20.10 12.07
C HIS A 328 -11.66 19.45 13.40
N GLY A 329 -12.84 19.77 13.92
CA GLY A 329 -13.28 19.28 15.23
C GLY A 329 -12.46 19.87 16.37
N THR A 330 -12.32 19.16 17.48
CA THR A 330 -11.59 19.68 18.64
C THR A 330 -10.08 19.57 18.47
N GLY A 331 -9.33 20.57 18.93
CA GLY A 331 -7.87 20.52 18.94
C GLY A 331 -7.22 21.60 19.80
N THR A 332 -5.89 21.50 19.85
CA THR A 332 -5.02 22.43 20.56
C THR A 332 -3.96 22.95 19.59
N LEU A 333 -3.80 24.26 19.51
CA LEU A 333 -2.81 24.95 18.68
C LEU A 333 -1.90 25.79 19.57
N THR A 334 -0.61 25.51 19.53
CA THR A 334 0.42 26.22 20.31
C THR A 334 1.42 26.85 19.35
N TYR A 335 1.72 28.12 19.56
CA TYR A 335 2.68 28.86 18.77
C TYR A 335 3.99 29.08 19.55
N PRO A 336 5.13 29.28 18.86
CA PRO A 336 6.42 29.54 19.49
C PRO A 336 6.47 30.81 20.36
N ASP A 337 5.61 31.79 20.05
CA ASP A 337 5.50 33.06 20.78
C ASP A 337 4.68 32.94 22.08
N GLY A 338 4.24 31.72 22.43
CA GLY A 338 3.43 31.43 23.61
C GLY A 338 1.93 31.63 23.39
N ARG A 339 1.48 32.03 22.19
CA ARG A 339 0.05 31.95 21.86
C ARG A 339 -0.43 30.51 21.93
N HIS A 340 -1.63 30.32 22.43
CA HIS A 340 -2.20 29.01 22.62
C HIS A 340 -3.71 29.08 22.41
N TYR A 341 -4.28 28.14 21.67
CA TYR A 341 -5.71 27.98 21.49
C TYR A 341 -6.12 26.54 21.78
N GLU A 342 -7.20 26.37 22.52
CA GLU A 342 -7.86 25.09 22.75
C GLU A 342 -9.35 25.25 22.45
N GLY A 343 -9.89 24.46 21.52
CA GLY A 343 -11.28 24.61 21.12
C GLY A 343 -11.61 23.86 19.83
N GLU A 344 -12.70 24.28 19.20
CA GLU A 344 -13.19 23.69 17.95
C GLU A 344 -12.59 24.36 16.71
N PHE A 345 -12.46 23.58 15.65
CA PHE A 345 -11.93 23.99 14.35
C PHE A 345 -12.89 23.59 13.25
N SER A 346 -13.02 24.46 12.25
CA SER A 346 -13.71 24.14 11.00
C SER A 346 -12.97 24.76 9.82
N ASN A 347 -12.63 23.93 8.83
CA ASN A 347 -11.89 24.31 7.64
C ASN A 347 -10.62 25.12 7.96
N GLY A 348 -9.83 24.64 8.93
CA GLY A 348 -8.58 25.27 9.35
C GLY A 348 -8.71 26.48 10.28
N ALA A 349 -9.92 27.00 10.54
CA ALA A 349 -10.13 28.19 11.37
C ALA A 349 -10.73 27.84 12.74
N PHE A 350 -10.46 28.67 13.75
CA PHE A 350 -11.16 28.59 15.05
C PHE A 350 -12.66 28.75 14.82
N HIS A 351 -13.43 27.86 15.44
CA HIS A 351 -14.88 27.79 15.32
C HIS A 351 -15.48 27.35 16.65
N GLY A 352 -16.81 27.42 16.80
CA GLY A 352 -17.50 26.88 17.96
C GLY A 352 -16.99 27.47 19.27
N THR A 353 -16.89 26.67 20.32
CA THR A 353 -16.37 27.11 21.62
C THR A 353 -14.85 26.95 21.72
N GLY A 354 -14.17 27.91 22.34
CA GLY A 354 -12.73 27.82 22.55
C GLY A 354 -12.15 28.83 23.55
N ALA A 355 -10.91 28.61 23.91
CA ALA A 355 -10.10 29.46 24.78
C ALA A 355 -8.77 29.78 24.10
N GLU A 356 -8.42 31.07 24.01
CA GLU A 356 -7.17 31.56 23.44
C GLU A 356 -6.37 32.35 24.47
N VAL A 357 -5.09 32.06 24.57
CA VAL A 357 -4.09 32.85 25.28
C VAL A 357 -3.26 33.58 24.24
N PHE A 358 -3.23 34.91 24.31
CA PHE A 358 -2.44 35.75 23.43
C PHE A 358 -0.99 35.85 23.92
N ALA A 359 -0.05 36.20 23.04
CA ALA A 359 1.36 36.45 23.40
C ALA A 359 1.51 37.56 24.45
N SER A 360 0.55 38.50 24.51
CA SER A 360 0.49 39.54 25.54
C SER A 360 0.05 39.03 26.93
N GLY A 361 -0.34 37.76 27.04
CA GLY A 361 -0.92 37.15 28.25
C GLY A 361 -2.42 37.39 28.42
N LYS A 362 -3.07 38.13 27.50
CA LYS A 362 -4.54 38.23 27.47
C LYS A 362 -5.13 36.84 27.24
N LYS A 363 -6.35 36.63 27.72
CA LYS A 363 -7.09 35.38 27.54
C LYS A 363 -8.49 35.65 27.05
N TYR A 364 -8.93 34.98 26.00
CA TYR A 364 -10.31 34.97 25.56
C TYR A 364 -10.91 33.60 25.80
N GLU A 365 -12.11 33.53 26.36
CA GLU A 365 -12.91 32.31 26.50
C GLU A 365 -14.29 32.62 25.92
N GLY A 366 -14.72 31.92 24.86
CA GLY A 366 -15.99 32.25 24.19
C GLY A 366 -16.22 31.49 22.90
N GLU A 367 -17.12 32.01 22.07
CA GLU A 367 -17.45 31.42 20.77
C GLU A 367 -16.62 32.05 19.63
N TYR A 368 -16.40 31.28 18.58
CA TYR A 368 -15.63 31.66 17.40
C TYR A 368 -16.42 31.37 16.11
N ILE A 369 -16.27 32.23 15.12
CA ILE A 369 -16.67 31.97 13.74
C ILE A 369 -15.58 32.47 12.79
N GLU A 370 -15.07 31.57 11.94
CA GLU A 370 -14.01 31.86 10.96
C GLU A 370 -12.80 32.58 11.59
N GLY A 371 -12.34 32.10 12.76
CA GLY A 371 -11.18 32.65 13.45
C GLY A 371 -11.44 33.95 14.23
N LYS A 372 -12.68 34.46 14.26
CA LYS A 372 -13.03 35.70 14.97
C LYS A 372 -13.93 35.41 16.17
N PHE A 373 -13.76 36.19 17.24
CA PHE A 373 -14.69 36.17 18.37
C PHE A 373 -16.13 36.38 17.89
N HIS A 374 -17.01 35.54 18.39
CA HIS A 374 -18.43 35.54 18.11
C HIS A 374 -19.20 35.18 19.38
N GLY A 375 -20.53 35.33 19.35
CA GLY A 375 -21.37 34.86 20.45
C GLY A 375 -20.97 35.45 21.80
N LYS A 376 -21.21 34.74 22.90
CA LYS A 376 -20.81 35.23 24.21
C LYS A 376 -19.32 34.93 24.46
N GLY A 377 -18.61 35.87 25.05
CA GLY A 377 -17.21 35.67 25.40
C GLY A 377 -16.72 36.57 26.54
N LEU A 378 -15.59 36.17 27.11
CA LEU A 378 -14.91 36.82 28.21
C LEU A 378 -13.43 37.03 27.85
N LEU A 379 -13.04 38.29 27.65
CA LEU A 379 -11.66 38.71 27.46
C LEU A 379 -11.08 39.15 28.81
N LYS A 380 -10.07 38.45 29.32
CA LYS A 380 -9.32 38.76 30.55
C LYS A 380 -7.96 39.34 30.19
N ASN A 381 -7.63 40.50 30.74
CA ASN A 381 -6.31 41.12 30.63
C ASN A 381 -5.36 40.60 31.73
N PRO A 382 -4.03 40.63 31.52
CA PRO A 382 -3.04 40.19 32.51
C PRO A 382 -3.14 40.91 33.86
N ASN A 383 -3.60 42.18 33.85
CA ASN A 383 -3.80 42.97 35.05
C ASN A 383 -5.05 42.58 35.87
N GLY A 384 -5.79 41.55 35.44
CA GLY A 384 -7.02 41.08 36.09
C GLY A 384 -8.30 41.79 35.66
N SER A 385 -8.22 42.85 34.85
CA SER A 385 -9.41 43.47 34.25
C SER A 385 -10.03 42.56 33.19
N SER A 386 -11.34 42.69 32.96
CA SER A 386 -12.05 41.84 32.00
C SER A 386 -13.19 42.54 31.26
N ILE A 387 -13.51 42.01 30.09
CA ILE A 387 -14.59 42.43 29.21
C ILE A 387 -15.45 41.20 28.92
N GLU A 388 -16.69 41.20 29.40
CA GLU A 388 -17.70 40.19 29.10
C GLU A 388 -18.73 40.81 28.15
N ALA A 389 -18.85 40.25 26.95
CA ALA A 389 -19.69 40.79 25.89
C ALA A 389 -20.28 39.70 25.00
N THR A 390 -21.27 40.07 24.20
CA THR A 390 -21.55 39.35 22.95
C THR A 390 -20.66 39.94 21.86
N PHE A 391 -19.96 39.12 21.08
CA PHE A 391 -19.08 39.53 19.99
C PHE A 391 -19.72 39.26 18.64
N ARG A 392 -19.46 40.14 17.67
CA ARG A 392 -19.83 39.94 16.27
C ARG A 392 -18.63 40.28 15.39
N HIS A 393 -18.01 39.25 14.84
CA HIS A 393 -16.83 39.34 13.97
C HIS A 393 -15.62 40.02 14.64
N GLY A 394 -15.35 39.69 15.90
CA GLY A 394 -14.22 40.20 16.66
C GLY A 394 -14.55 41.41 17.55
N GLU A 395 -15.63 42.13 17.25
CA GLU A 395 -16.00 43.35 17.97
C GLU A 395 -17.11 43.09 19.01
N PRO A 396 -17.03 43.68 20.21
CA PRO A 396 -18.15 43.66 21.14
C PRO A 396 -19.43 44.26 20.50
N TYR A 397 -20.59 43.72 20.88
CA TYR A 397 -21.89 44.10 20.36
C TYR A 397 -22.93 44.16 21.48
N GLY A 398 -23.71 45.25 21.51
CA GLY A 398 -24.82 45.42 22.43
C GLY A 398 -24.35 45.85 23.80
N GLN A 399 -24.79 45.14 24.84
CA GLN A 399 -24.43 45.44 26.22
C GLN A 399 -23.14 44.72 26.61
N VAL A 400 -22.22 45.45 27.22
CA VAL A 400 -20.89 44.98 27.62
C VAL A 400 -20.70 45.19 29.10
N ARG A 401 -20.18 44.18 29.79
CA ARG A 401 -19.81 44.25 31.20
C ARG A 401 -18.29 44.35 31.30
N LEU A 402 -17.83 45.45 31.87
CA LEU A 402 -16.43 45.78 32.07
C LEU A 402 -16.09 45.61 33.55
N THR A 403 -15.02 44.89 33.88
CA THR A 403 -14.50 44.77 35.24
C THR A 403 -13.09 45.33 35.28
N THR A 404 -12.83 46.33 36.14
CA THR A 404 -11.48 46.90 36.29
C THR A 404 -10.56 45.95 37.08
N ALA A 405 -9.25 46.20 37.05
CA ALA A 405 -8.29 45.45 37.86
C ALA A 405 -8.56 45.55 39.37
N ALA A 406 -9.22 46.62 39.82
CA ALA A 406 -9.66 46.80 41.20
C ALA A 406 -10.98 46.07 41.53
N GLY A 407 -11.60 45.40 40.56
CA GLY A 407 -12.88 44.70 40.71
C GLY A 407 -14.12 45.60 40.57
N GLU A 408 -13.97 46.86 40.12
CA GLU A 408 -15.11 47.72 39.86
C GLU A 408 -15.82 47.29 38.57
N ILE A 409 -17.15 47.15 38.64
CA ILE A 409 -17.95 46.68 37.50
C ILE A 409 -18.66 47.88 36.86
N PHE A 410 -18.63 47.92 35.54
CA PHE A 410 -19.32 48.90 34.71
C PHE A 410 -20.13 48.18 33.63
N THR A 411 -21.25 48.77 33.25
CA THR A 411 -22.02 48.39 32.07
C THR A 411 -21.84 49.45 31.00
N ALA A 412 -21.54 49.03 29.78
CA ALA A 412 -21.44 49.88 28.61
C ALA A 412 -22.39 49.39 27.51
N ARG A 413 -22.69 50.25 26.54
CA ARG A 413 -23.44 49.88 25.34
C ARG A 413 -22.66 50.33 24.11
N THR A 414 -22.57 49.47 23.10
CA THR A 414 -21.87 49.81 21.85
C THR A 414 -22.55 50.94 21.05
N THR A 415 -23.81 51.25 21.37
CA THR A 415 -24.56 52.39 20.82
C THR A 415 -24.25 53.73 21.51
N GLU A 416 -23.57 53.70 22.67
CA GLU A 416 -23.21 54.89 23.47
C GLU A 416 -21.69 54.90 23.74
N PRO A 417 -20.83 55.13 22.72
CA PRO A 417 -19.38 55.01 22.87
C PRO A 417 -18.83 55.96 23.95
N GLY A 418 -17.96 55.42 24.82
CA GLY A 418 -17.33 56.18 25.91
C GLY A 418 -18.20 56.40 27.15
N VAL A 419 -19.49 56.03 27.10
CA VAL A 419 -20.42 56.14 28.25
C VAL A 419 -20.57 54.80 28.95
N CYS A 420 -20.32 54.80 30.26
CA CYS A 420 -20.44 53.65 31.13
C CYS A 420 -21.27 53.95 32.37
N TYR A 421 -21.87 52.91 32.94
CA TYR A 421 -22.66 52.98 34.16
C TYR A 421 -22.03 52.04 35.18
N ARG A 422 -21.49 52.60 36.26
CA ARG A 422 -20.96 51.80 37.38
C ARG A 422 -22.07 50.93 37.97
N ASP A 423 -21.74 49.71 38.41
CA ASP A 423 -22.69 48.81 39.03
C ASP A 423 -23.45 49.50 40.17
N LYS A 424 -24.78 49.31 40.19
CA LYS A 424 -25.73 49.97 41.13
C LYS A 424 -25.76 51.50 41.06
N SER A 425 -25.24 52.12 40.00
CA SER A 425 -25.35 53.56 39.72
C SER A 425 -26.07 53.81 38.41
N TYR A 426 -27.04 54.72 38.42
CA TYR A 426 -27.69 55.23 37.20
C TYR A 426 -26.96 56.41 36.57
N ARG A 427 -25.92 56.93 37.24
CA ARG A 427 -25.15 58.08 36.75
C ARG A 427 -24.17 57.62 35.68
N ALA A 428 -24.30 58.21 34.49
CA ALA A 428 -23.35 58.05 33.40
C ALA A 428 -21.97 58.59 33.80
N THR A 429 -20.93 57.82 33.49
CA THR A 429 -19.51 58.18 33.66
C THR A 429 -18.74 57.86 32.38
N GLU A 430 -17.52 58.39 32.28
CA GLU A 430 -16.58 57.93 31.25
C GLU A 430 -16.24 56.46 31.50
N CYS A 431 -16.09 55.68 30.43
CA CYS A 431 -15.67 54.29 30.54
C CYS A 431 -14.25 54.17 31.10
N PRO A 432 -13.98 53.15 31.94
CA PRO A 432 -12.62 52.86 32.34
C PRO A 432 -11.78 52.53 31.10
N LYS A 433 -10.55 53.03 31.06
CA LYS A 433 -9.60 52.69 30.00
C LYS A 433 -9.18 51.23 30.16
N LEU A 434 -9.80 50.37 29.37
CA LEU A 434 -9.55 48.94 29.35
C LEU A 434 -9.01 48.55 27.99
N GLU A 435 -7.89 47.84 27.98
CA GLU A 435 -7.31 47.36 26.73
C GLU A 435 -8.26 46.33 26.10
N GLY A 436 -8.69 46.58 24.86
CA GLY A 436 -9.68 45.76 24.15
C GLY A 436 -11.13 46.26 24.20
N TRP A 437 -11.38 47.43 24.81
CA TRP A 437 -12.66 48.16 24.78
C TRP A 437 -12.51 49.52 24.12
#